data_AF-A0A8S0FQQ5-F1
#
_entry.id   AF-A0A8S0FQQ5-F1
#
_cell.length_a   1.000
_cell.length_b   1.000
_cell.length_c   1.000
_cell.angle_alpha   90.00
_cell.angle_beta   90.00
_cell.angle_gamma   90.00
#
_symmetry.space_group_name_H-M   'P 1'
#
loop_
_entity.id
_entity.type
_entity.pdbx_description
1 polymer ?
#
loop_
_entity_poly.entity_id
_entity_poly.type
_entity_poly.pdbx_seq_one_letter_code
_entity_poly.pdbx_strand_id
1 'polypeptide(L)'
;MIARAFNKLKTLRQDARIWLLKYPEHAITGLLPAALGKTGEAQDNARAALRMLTENGHQPLLQEIARRYNQPEVTDAVNALLALDPLDNHPTKIPTLPTFYQPSLWTRPLLKANAQSLPDSALLHLGEMLRFPQEEALYPGLLQVKDACTTDSLAEFAWDLFTARTGRPLARRRKRVGRSLR
;
A
#
# COMPACT_ATOMS: atom_id res chain seq x y z
N MET A 1 10.23 -3.99 18.82
CA MET A 1 10.33 -2.52 18.90
C MET A 1 10.81 -1.88 17.60
N ILE A 2 11.88 -2.38 16.96
CA ILE A 2 12.44 -1.77 15.74
C ILE A 2 11.51 -1.86 14.52
N ALA A 3 10.82 -3.00 14.30
CA ALA A 3 9.82 -3.10 13.22
C ALA A 3 8.62 -2.15 13.38
N ARG A 4 8.20 -1.87 14.63
CA ARG A 4 7.17 -0.86 14.90
C ARG A 4 7.70 0.55 14.65
N ALA A 5 8.95 0.83 15.04
CA ALA A 5 9.58 2.12 14.76
C ALA A 5 9.69 2.38 13.26
N PHE A 6 10.10 1.35 12.51
CA PHE A 6 10.13 1.37 11.05
C PHE A 6 8.74 1.64 10.42
N ASN A 7 7.71 0.88 10.83
CA ASN A 7 6.38 0.92 10.19
C ASN A 7 5.37 1.92 10.79
N LYS A 8 5.76 2.72 11.79
CA LYS A 8 4.84 3.69 12.42
C LYS A 8 5.47 5.05 12.73
N LEU A 9 6.76 5.08 13.04
CA LEU A 9 7.41 6.29 13.54
C LEU A 9 8.17 6.96 12.40
N LYS A 10 7.53 7.93 11.73
CA LYS A 10 8.14 8.69 10.62
C LYS A 10 9.53 9.24 10.95
N THR A 11 9.76 9.66 12.19
CA THR A 11 11.03 10.22 12.67
C THR A 11 12.11 9.16 12.91
N LEU A 12 11.74 7.97 13.37
CA LEU A 12 12.68 6.89 13.70
C LEU A 12 12.79 5.84 12.58
N ARG A 13 12.02 5.99 11.51
CA ARG A 13 11.98 5.04 10.40
C ARG A 13 13.33 4.90 9.71
N GLN A 14 13.99 6.02 9.42
CA GLN A 14 15.26 6.00 8.71
C GLN A 14 16.34 5.30 9.56
N ASP A 15 16.41 5.61 10.84
CA ASP A 15 17.34 4.97 11.78
C ASP A 15 17.03 3.48 11.96
N ALA A 16 15.75 3.12 12.05
CA ALA A 16 15.32 1.74 12.12
C ALA A 16 15.69 0.98 10.83
N ARG A 17 15.52 1.59 9.65
CA ARG A 17 15.92 1.00 8.37
C ARG A 17 17.43 0.79 8.29
N ILE A 18 18.21 1.80 8.67
CA ILE A 18 19.68 1.70 8.71
C ILE A 18 20.10 0.55 9.62
N TRP A 19 19.49 0.42 10.80
CA TRP A 19 19.79 -0.66 11.72
C TRP A 19 19.40 -2.03 11.16
N LEU A 20 18.21 -2.16 10.55
CA LEU A 20 17.74 -3.40 9.93
C LEU A 20 18.66 -3.87 8.80
N LEU A 21 19.11 -2.96 7.94
CA LEU A 21 20.05 -3.25 6.86
C LEU A 21 21.48 -3.51 7.36
N LYS A 22 21.87 -2.91 8.49
CA LYS A 22 23.18 -3.14 9.11
C LYS A 22 23.25 -4.50 9.83
N TYR A 23 22.14 -4.97 10.40
CA TYR A 23 22.06 -6.22 11.15
C TYR A 23 20.92 -7.13 10.66
N PRO A 24 20.93 -7.55 9.37
CA PRO A 24 19.80 -8.26 8.76
C PRO A 24 19.57 -9.64 9.39
N GLU A 25 20.62 -10.35 9.81
CA GLU A 25 20.50 -11.66 10.46
C GLU A 25 19.78 -11.58 11.82
N HIS A 26 20.14 -10.58 12.64
CA HIS A 26 19.55 -10.38 13.96
C HIS A 26 18.10 -9.89 13.83
N ALA A 27 17.86 -9.02 12.85
CA ALA A 27 16.52 -8.56 12.51
C ALA A 27 15.63 -9.74 12.10
N ILE A 28 16.04 -10.54 11.11
CA ILE A 28 15.24 -11.67 10.62
C ILE A 28 14.95 -12.66 11.74
N THR A 29 15.95 -13.02 12.54
CA THR A 29 15.78 -13.98 13.64
C THR A 29 14.74 -13.52 14.65
N GLY A 30 14.71 -12.23 15.00
CA GLY A 30 13.72 -11.65 15.91
C GLY A 30 12.36 -11.36 15.27
N LEU A 31 12.30 -11.17 13.95
CA LEU A 31 11.07 -10.85 13.22
C LEU A 31 10.31 -12.09 12.77
N LEU A 32 10.99 -13.22 12.54
CA LEU A 32 10.37 -14.47 12.09
C LEU A 32 9.22 -14.91 13.01
N PRO A 33 9.39 -15.00 14.35
CA PRO A 33 8.33 -15.42 15.24
C PRO A 33 7.15 -14.44 15.27
N ALA A 34 7.42 -13.15 15.10
CA ALA A 34 6.38 -12.12 15.05
C ALA A 34 5.61 -12.16 13.71
N ALA A 35 6.27 -12.46 12.60
CA ALA A 35 5.67 -12.57 11.27
C ALA A 35 4.80 -13.83 11.10
N LEU A 36 5.17 -14.92 11.78
CA LEU A 36 4.44 -16.19 11.80
C LEU A 36 3.44 -16.31 12.95
N GLY A 37 3.51 -15.40 13.92
CA GLY A 37 2.65 -15.38 15.09
C GLY A 37 1.20 -14.94 14.81
N LYS A 38 0.49 -14.56 15.87
CA LYS A 38 -0.93 -14.18 15.81
C LYS A 38 -1.16 -12.99 14.88
N THR A 39 -2.25 -13.05 14.11
CA THR A 39 -2.68 -11.99 13.21
C THR A 39 -2.92 -10.70 13.98
N GLY A 40 -2.33 -9.60 13.50
CA GLY A 40 -2.44 -8.29 14.13
C GLY A 40 -1.27 -7.37 13.78
N GLU A 41 -1.22 -6.22 14.46
CA GLU A 41 -0.27 -5.15 14.14
C GLU A 41 1.20 -5.59 14.25
N ALA A 42 1.52 -6.46 15.20
CA ALA A 42 2.88 -6.99 15.35
C ALA A 42 3.30 -7.84 14.14
N GLN A 43 2.37 -8.62 13.59
CA GLN A 43 2.59 -9.42 12.40
C GLN A 43 2.75 -8.53 11.17
N ASP A 44 1.85 -7.55 10.98
CA ASP A 44 1.92 -6.60 9.86
C ASP A 44 3.26 -5.86 9.84
N ASN A 45 3.71 -5.35 11.00
CA ASN A 45 5.00 -4.65 11.13
C ASN A 45 6.19 -5.57 10.84
N ALA A 46 6.14 -6.84 11.29
CA ALA A 46 7.22 -7.78 11.08
C ALA A 46 7.31 -8.21 9.61
N ARG A 47 6.17 -8.46 8.96
CA ARG A 47 6.10 -8.78 7.52
C ARG A 47 6.60 -7.63 6.66
N ALA A 48 6.25 -6.39 6.98
CA ALA A 48 6.75 -5.21 6.27
C ALA A 48 8.28 -5.10 6.37
N ALA A 49 8.86 -5.26 7.56
CA ALA A 49 10.31 -5.22 7.76
C ALA A 49 11.04 -6.37 7.04
N LEU A 50 10.48 -7.59 7.06
CA LEU A 50 11.04 -8.73 6.31
C LEU A 50 10.99 -8.51 4.80
N ARG A 51 9.90 -7.95 4.28
CA ARG A 51 9.75 -7.63 2.85
C ARG A 51 10.79 -6.59 2.41
N MET A 52 10.96 -5.51 3.18
CA MET A 52 12.00 -4.53 2.94
C MET A 52 13.38 -5.19 2.87
N LEU A 53 13.69 -6.11 3.79
CA LEU A 53 14.95 -6.86 3.74
C LEU A 53 15.07 -7.73 2.47
N THR A 54 13.99 -8.39 2.04
CA THR A 54 13.99 -9.19 0.80
C THR A 54 14.19 -8.33 -0.46
N GLU A 55 13.55 -7.16 -0.52
CA GLU A 55 13.71 -6.19 -1.62
C GLU A 55 15.13 -5.63 -1.70
N ASN A 56 15.84 -5.57 -0.57
CA ASN A 56 17.26 -5.19 -0.49
C ASN A 56 18.22 -6.40 -0.70
N GLY A 57 17.71 -7.54 -1.17
CA GLY A 57 18.52 -8.71 -1.55
C GLY A 57 18.81 -9.71 -0.41
N HIS A 58 18.22 -9.54 0.77
CA HIS A 58 18.41 -10.47 1.90
C HIS A 58 17.48 -11.68 1.90
N GLN A 59 16.82 -11.98 0.77
CA GLN A 59 15.98 -13.17 0.63
C GLN A 59 16.73 -14.50 0.91
N PRO A 60 17.97 -14.72 0.43
CA PRO A 60 18.70 -15.95 0.75
C PRO A 60 18.98 -16.10 2.26
N LEU A 61 19.26 -14.98 2.94
CA LEU A 61 19.50 -14.96 4.38
C LEU A 61 18.23 -15.31 5.17
N LEU A 62 17.06 -14.87 4.70
CA LEU A 62 15.77 -15.24 5.29
C LEU A 62 15.52 -16.75 5.23
N GLN A 63 15.78 -17.37 4.06
CA GLN A 63 15.63 -18.82 3.88
C GLN A 63 16.65 -19.60 4.72
N GLU A 64 17.89 -19.13 4.81
CA GLU A 64 18.92 -19.74 5.64
C GLU A 64 18.53 -19.73 7.12
N ILE A 65 18.05 -18.59 7.64
CA ILE A 65 17.61 -18.49 9.02
C ILE A 65 16.39 -19.38 9.28
N ALA A 66 15.43 -19.45 8.34
CA ALA A 66 14.29 -20.35 8.44
C ALA A 66 14.72 -21.82 8.56
N ARG A 67 15.73 -22.25 7.79
CA ARG A 67 16.29 -23.61 7.87
C ARG A 67 16.96 -23.89 9.21
N ARG A 68 17.59 -22.90 9.85
CA ARG A 68 18.23 -23.06 11.17
C ARG A 68 17.23 -23.37 12.29
N TYR A 69 15.95 -23.03 12.13
CA TYR A 69 14.91 -23.43 13.08
C TYR A 69 14.61 -24.94 13.03
N ASN A 70 15.10 -25.66 12.02
CA ASN A 70 14.93 -27.11 11.81
C ASN A 70 13.47 -27.58 11.91
N GLN A 71 12.54 -26.69 11.56
CA GLN A 71 11.09 -26.92 11.55
C GLN A 71 10.58 -26.72 10.13
N PRO A 72 9.98 -27.75 9.50
CA PRO A 72 9.45 -27.63 8.15
C PRO A 72 8.33 -26.58 8.09
N GLU A 73 7.52 -26.45 9.13
CA GLU A 73 6.42 -25.49 9.20
C GLU A 73 6.89 -24.03 9.08
N VAL A 74 8.05 -23.73 9.68
CA VAL A 74 8.66 -22.40 9.61
C VAL A 74 9.16 -22.10 8.20
N THR A 75 9.76 -23.09 7.56
CA THR A 75 10.27 -22.97 6.18
C THR A 75 9.11 -22.81 5.19
N ASP A 76 8.06 -23.59 5.35
CA ASP A 76 6.85 -23.52 4.52
C ASP A 76 6.13 -22.18 4.71
N ALA A 77 6.04 -21.68 5.94
CA ALA A 77 5.41 -20.40 6.20
C ALA A 77 6.24 -19.21 5.65
N VAL A 78 7.57 -19.31 5.66
CA VAL A 78 8.44 -18.33 4.99
C VAL A 78 8.30 -18.40 3.48
N ASN A 79 8.20 -19.60 2.88
CA ASN A 79 7.95 -19.75 1.45
C ASN A 79 6.57 -19.19 1.07
N ALA A 80 5.53 -19.43 1.88
CA ALA A 80 4.22 -18.84 1.70
C ALA A 80 4.25 -17.31 1.81
N LEU A 81 5.06 -16.76 2.73
CA LEU A 81 5.30 -15.31 2.85
C LEU A 81 5.97 -14.73 1.61
N LEU A 82 6.94 -15.44 1.02
CA LEU A 82 7.60 -15.03 -0.22
C LEU A 82 6.70 -15.20 -1.45
N ALA A 83 5.80 -16.18 -1.43
CA ALA A 83 4.84 -16.45 -2.50
C ALA A 83 3.59 -15.54 -2.44
N LEU A 84 3.38 -14.81 -1.34
CA LEU A 84 2.26 -13.91 -1.15
C LEU A 84 2.28 -12.78 -2.19
N ASP A 85 1.17 -12.64 -2.92
CA ASP A 85 1.01 -11.64 -3.96
C ASP A 85 1.26 -10.24 -3.36
N PRO A 86 2.03 -9.36 -4.04
CA PRO A 86 2.14 -7.96 -3.67
C PRO A 86 0.80 -7.25 -3.39
N LEU A 87 -0.30 -7.70 -4.01
CA LEU A 87 -1.68 -7.24 -3.77
C LEU A 87 -2.29 -7.74 -2.46
N ASP A 88 -1.82 -8.83 -1.88
CA ASP A 88 -2.33 -9.30 -0.59
C ASP A 88 -1.72 -8.52 0.60
N ASN A 89 -0.87 -7.53 0.33
CA ASN A 89 -0.29 -6.64 1.33
C ASN A 89 -1.23 -5.50 1.72
N HIS A 90 -2.35 -5.85 2.34
CA HIS A 90 -3.19 -4.87 3.01
C HIS A 90 -3.09 -5.07 4.53
N PRO A 91 -3.19 -3.98 5.32
CA PRO A 91 -3.19 -4.10 6.77
C PRO A 91 -4.33 -5.01 7.22
N THR A 92 -4.09 -5.85 8.22
CA THR A 92 -5.09 -6.78 8.78
C THR A 92 -6.36 -6.02 9.21
N LYS A 93 -6.21 -4.76 9.62
CA LYS A 93 -7.33 -3.84 9.89
C LYS A 93 -7.34 -2.72 8.86
N ILE A 94 -8.27 -2.82 7.91
CA ILE A 94 -8.56 -1.73 6.97
C ILE A 94 -9.27 -0.61 7.77
N PRO A 95 -8.69 0.60 7.84
CA PRO A 95 -9.35 1.71 8.50
C PRO A 95 -10.63 2.09 7.76
N THR A 96 -11.71 2.34 8.48
CA THR A 96 -12.97 2.82 7.89
C THR A 96 -12.75 4.09 7.08
N LEU A 97 -13.47 4.22 5.98
CA LEU A 97 -13.43 5.41 5.14
C LEU A 97 -13.86 6.65 5.94
N PRO A 98 -13.18 7.80 5.76
CA PRO A 98 -13.59 9.03 6.43
C PRO A 98 -14.98 9.49 6.00
N THR A 99 -15.71 10.18 6.88
CA THR A 99 -17.07 10.67 6.59
C THR A 99 -17.19 11.62 5.38
N PHE A 100 -16.09 12.30 5.01
CA PHE A 100 -16.03 13.15 3.82
C PHE A 100 -15.89 12.37 2.51
N TYR A 101 -15.63 11.05 2.57
CA TYR A 101 -15.39 10.22 1.39
C TYR A 101 -16.73 9.78 0.77
N GLN A 102 -17.21 10.56 -0.20
CA GLN A 102 -18.48 10.33 -0.90
C GLN A 102 -18.24 10.25 -2.42
N PRO A 103 -17.76 9.10 -2.92
CA PRO A 103 -17.35 8.95 -4.32
C PRO A 103 -18.52 9.14 -5.31
N SER A 104 -19.76 8.94 -4.87
CA SER A 104 -20.96 9.16 -5.67
C SER A 104 -21.15 10.62 -6.11
N LEU A 105 -20.53 11.58 -5.43
CA LEU A 105 -20.59 13.01 -5.75
C LEU A 105 -19.43 13.48 -6.64
N TRP A 106 -18.49 12.59 -6.98
CA TRP A 106 -17.24 12.93 -7.65
C TRP A 106 -17.18 12.43 -9.09
N THR A 107 -16.19 12.92 -9.82
CA THR A 107 -15.90 12.49 -11.19
C THR A 107 -15.44 11.04 -11.19
N ARG A 108 -16.17 10.17 -11.88
CA ARG A 108 -15.84 8.74 -11.97
C ARG A 108 -14.63 8.55 -12.89
N PRO A 109 -13.53 7.90 -12.44
CA PRO A 109 -12.44 7.56 -13.33
C PRO A 109 -12.93 6.55 -14.38
N LEU A 110 -12.42 6.71 -15.61
CA LEU A 110 -12.79 5.93 -16.77
C LEU A 110 -11.68 4.93 -17.09
N LEU A 111 -12.06 3.70 -17.39
CA LEU A 111 -11.13 2.66 -17.85
C LEU A 111 -10.63 2.97 -19.26
N LYS A 112 -9.32 2.82 -19.50
CA LYS A 112 -8.70 2.99 -20.83
C LYS A 112 -9.24 1.99 -21.86
N ALA A 113 -9.54 0.76 -21.42
CA ALA A 113 -9.88 -0.34 -22.30
C ALA A 113 -11.25 -0.18 -22.99
N ASN A 114 -12.22 0.41 -22.30
CA ASN A 114 -13.61 0.44 -22.77
C ASN A 114 -14.33 1.78 -22.50
N ALA A 115 -13.61 2.80 -22.01
CA ALA A 115 -14.15 4.10 -21.60
C ALA A 115 -15.32 4.01 -20.59
N GLN A 116 -15.49 2.87 -19.91
CA GLN A 116 -16.52 2.72 -18.89
C GLN A 116 -16.09 3.40 -17.59
N SER A 117 -17.07 3.96 -16.90
CA SER A 117 -16.88 4.49 -15.55
C SER A 117 -16.69 3.36 -14.55
N LEU A 118 -15.75 3.52 -13.62
CA LEU A 118 -15.61 2.61 -12.48
C LEU A 118 -16.93 2.53 -11.67
N PRO A 119 -17.37 1.32 -11.28
CA PRO A 119 -18.55 1.15 -10.44
C PRO A 119 -18.30 1.68 -9.03
N ASP A 120 -19.38 2.00 -8.31
CA ASP A 120 -19.29 2.57 -6.95
C ASP A 120 -18.55 1.63 -5.96
N SER A 121 -18.69 0.31 -6.12
CA SER A 121 -17.93 -0.69 -5.35
C SER A 121 -16.41 -0.55 -5.57
N ALA A 122 -15.98 -0.32 -6.80
CA ALA A 122 -14.56 -0.13 -7.10
C ALA A 122 -14.02 1.19 -6.53
N LEU A 123 -14.85 2.24 -6.44
CA LEU A 123 -14.47 3.51 -5.81
C LEU A 123 -14.33 3.40 -4.28
N LEU A 124 -15.13 2.55 -3.64
CA LEU A 124 -14.98 2.24 -2.21
C LEU A 124 -13.66 1.51 -1.95
N HIS A 125 -13.35 0.47 -2.73
CA HIS A 125 -12.08 -0.26 -2.61
C HIS A 125 -10.87 0.61 -2.92
N LEU A 126 -10.97 1.50 -3.91
CA LEU A 126 -9.91 2.47 -4.19
C LEU A 126 -9.68 3.40 -2.99
N GLY A 127 -10.76 3.83 -2.31
CA GLY A 127 -10.68 4.60 -1.08
C GLY A 127 -9.98 3.84 0.05
N GLU A 128 -10.29 2.56 0.21
CA GLU A 128 -9.65 1.68 1.20
C GLU A 128 -8.15 1.52 0.88
N MET A 129 -7.79 1.31 -0.39
CA MET A 129 -6.39 1.22 -0.83
C MET A 129 -5.61 2.51 -0.57
N LEU A 130 -6.23 3.68 -0.76
CA LEU A 130 -5.63 4.98 -0.43
C LEU A 130 -5.43 5.18 1.08
N ARG A 131 -6.13 4.42 1.93
CA ARG A 131 -5.95 4.43 3.38
C ARG A 131 -4.79 3.55 3.84
N PHE A 132 -4.24 2.71 2.97
CA PHE A 132 -3.10 1.88 3.33
C PHE A 132 -1.89 2.75 3.63
N PRO A 133 -1.10 2.44 4.68
CA PRO A 133 0.12 3.18 4.98
C PRO A 133 1.08 3.13 3.77
N GLN A 134 1.29 4.28 3.11
CA GLN A 134 2.19 4.43 1.95
C GLN A 134 3.64 4.63 2.42
N GLU A 135 4.18 3.72 3.22
CA GLU A 135 5.41 3.99 4.00
C GLU A 135 6.73 3.75 3.24
N GLU A 136 6.73 2.89 2.21
CA GLU A 136 7.91 2.60 1.38
C GLU A 136 7.65 2.59 -0.13
N ALA A 137 6.53 2.00 -0.55
CA ALA A 137 6.13 1.95 -1.94
C ALA A 137 4.63 2.23 -2.08
N LEU A 138 4.23 2.69 -3.27
CA LEU A 138 2.81 2.75 -3.61
C LEU A 138 2.27 1.32 -3.64
N TYR A 139 1.12 1.12 -2.99
CA TYR A 139 0.44 -0.17 -3.03
C TYR A 139 0.25 -0.62 -4.50
N PRO A 140 0.66 -1.84 -4.89
CA PRO A 140 0.63 -2.29 -6.28
C PRO A 140 -0.76 -2.17 -6.94
N GLY A 141 -1.84 -2.33 -6.17
CA GLY A 141 -3.19 -2.11 -6.68
C GLY A 141 -3.45 -0.67 -7.14
N LEU A 142 -2.80 0.33 -6.53
CA LEU A 142 -2.87 1.71 -7.01
C LEU A 142 -2.13 1.92 -8.33
N LEU A 143 -1.03 1.18 -8.55
CA LEU A 143 -0.31 1.20 -9.84
C LEU A 143 -1.17 0.57 -10.94
N GLN A 144 -1.82 -0.56 -10.64
CA GLN A 144 -2.77 -1.19 -11.57
C GLN A 144 -3.95 -0.27 -11.90
N VAL A 145 -4.52 0.44 -10.92
CA VAL A 145 -5.58 1.44 -11.15
C VAL A 145 -5.08 2.57 -12.04
N LYS A 146 -3.87 3.08 -11.81
CA LYS A 146 -3.24 4.12 -12.63
C LYS A 146 -3.02 3.65 -14.07
N ASP A 147 -2.65 2.39 -14.27
CA ASP A 147 -2.44 1.83 -15.59
C ASP A 147 -3.77 1.52 -16.31
N ALA A 148 -4.79 1.08 -15.56
CA ALA A 148 -6.11 0.76 -16.09
C ALA A 148 -6.97 1.99 -16.42
N CYS A 149 -6.81 3.11 -15.71
CA CYS A 149 -7.66 4.31 -15.86
C CYS A 149 -7.01 5.41 -16.70
N THR A 150 -7.81 6.21 -17.41
CA THR A 150 -7.31 7.37 -18.16
C THR A 150 -6.75 8.44 -17.21
N THR A 151 -5.61 9.02 -17.57
CA THR A 151 -4.91 10.01 -16.73
C THR A 151 -5.78 11.22 -16.41
N ASP A 152 -6.56 11.70 -17.39
CA ASP A 152 -7.43 12.87 -17.23
C ASP A 152 -8.55 12.62 -16.21
N SER A 153 -9.23 11.47 -16.30
CA SER A 153 -10.33 11.14 -15.39
C SER A 153 -9.84 10.83 -13.97
N LEU A 154 -8.64 10.22 -13.85
CA LEU A 154 -7.99 9.97 -12.57
C LEU A 154 -7.57 11.30 -11.89
N ALA A 155 -7.09 12.27 -12.67
CA ALA A 155 -6.69 13.59 -12.16
C ALA A 155 -7.89 14.38 -11.61
N GLU A 156 -9.02 14.36 -12.33
CA GLU A 156 -10.27 14.99 -11.85
C GLU A 156 -10.78 14.30 -10.56
N PHE A 157 -10.76 12.97 -10.50
CA PHE A 157 -11.10 12.23 -9.27
C PHE A 157 -10.19 12.59 -8.09
N ALA A 158 -8.87 12.61 -8.31
CA ALA A 158 -7.90 12.99 -7.27
C ALA A 158 -8.12 14.43 -6.78
N TRP A 159 -8.55 15.32 -7.68
CA TRP A 159 -8.87 16.70 -7.37
C TRP A 159 -10.15 16.84 -6.53
N ASP A 160 -11.21 16.10 -6.89
CA ASP A 160 -12.46 16.05 -6.12
C ASP A 160 -12.20 15.52 -4.71
N LEU A 161 -11.38 14.46 -4.57
CA LEU A 161 -10.95 13.91 -3.28
C LEU A 161 -10.18 14.94 -2.44
N PHE A 162 -9.22 15.66 -3.05
CA PHE A 162 -8.45 16.71 -2.36
C PHE A 162 -9.34 17.86 -1.90
N THR A 163 -10.29 18.26 -2.75
CA THR A 163 -11.26 19.33 -2.46
C THR A 163 -12.19 18.93 -1.31
N ALA A 164 -12.71 17.70 -1.34
CA ALA A 164 -13.55 17.15 -0.27
C ALA A 164 -12.79 17.07 1.07
N ARG A 165 -11.49 16.75 1.01
CA ARG A 165 -10.64 16.71 2.21
C ARG A 165 -10.34 18.10 2.79
N THR A 166 -10.14 19.10 1.94
CA THR A 166 -9.70 20.45 2.34
C THR A 166 -10.85 21.43 2.53
N GLY A 167 -12.07 21.08 2.13
CA GLY A 167 -13.25 21.94 2.23
C GLY A 167 -13.19 23.20 1.35
N ARG A 168 -12.24 23.29 0.42
CA ARG A 168 -12.06 24.44 -0.47
C ARG A 168 -12.53 24.12 -1.90
N PRO A 169 -13.73 24.56 -2.31
CA PRO A 169 -14.12 24.47 -3.72
C PRO A 169 -13.32 25.51 -4.52
N LEU A 170 -12.40 25.07 -5.38
CA LEU A 170 -11.86 25.90 -6.44
C LEU A 170 -12.77 25.77 -7.66
N ALA A 171 -13.21 26.91 -8.20
CA ALA A 171 -14.04 27.01 -9.37
C ALA A 171 -13.55 26.03 -10.45
N ARG A 172 -14.38 25.02 -10.75
CA ARG A 172 -14.18 24.06 -11.84
C ARG A 172 -13.61 24.83 -13.02
N ARG A 173 -12.42 24.45 -13.50
CA ARG A 173 -11.90 24.98 -14.77
C ARG A 173 -13.04 24.84 -15.77
N ARG A 174 -13.64 25.96 -16.16
CA ARG A 174 -14.60 25.98 -17.26
C ARG A 174 -13.92 25.22 -18.39
N LYS A 175 -14.57 24.13 -18.86
CA LYS A 175 -14.30 23.61 -20.21
C LYS A 175 -14.14 24.85 -21.10
N ARG A 176 -13.01 24.95 -21.82
CA ARG A 176 -12.88 25.91 -22.92
C ARG A 176 -14.00 25.57 -23.92
N VAL A 177 -15.16 26.17 -23.71
CA VAL A 177 -16.18 26.37 -24.71
C VAL A 177 -15.86 27.73 -25.30
N GLY A 178 -15.32 27.70 -26.51
CA GLY A 178 -14.93 28.83 -27.34
C GLY A 178 -14.32 28.21 -28.59
N ARG A 179 -15.11 27.71 -29.55
CA ARG A 179 -15.98 28.46 -30.47
C ARG A 179 -15.16 29.45 -31.32
N SER A 180 -14.81 28.99 -32.51
CA SER A 180 -14.65 29.77 -33.75
C SER A 180 -15.09 28.77 -34.83
N LEU A 181 -16.24 28.84 -35.53
CA LEU A 181 -16.92 29.94 -36.24
C LEU A 181 -15.96 30.68 -37.18
N ARG A 182 -15.61 30.04 -38.29
CA ARG A 182 -16.06 30.38 -39.66
C ARG A 182 -15.39 29.45 -40.66
#